data_AF-A0A382WTL7-F1
#
_entry.id   AF-A0A382WTL7-F1
#
_cell.length_a   1.000
_cell.length_b   1.000
_cell.length_c   1.000
_cell.angle_alpha   90.00
_cell.angle_beta   90.00
_cell.angle_gamma   90.00
#
_symmetry.space_group_name_H-M   'P 1'
#
loop_
_entity.id
_entity.type
_entity.pdbx_description
1 polymer ?
#
loop_
_entity_poly.entity_id
_entity_poly.type
_entity_poly.pdbx_seq_one_letter_code
_entity_poly.pdbx_strand_id
1 'polypeptide(L)'
;VIDSRSSKEGAIIRRRRECTKCNHRFTTYEQIEHTQLMVVKRDGRREELSREKLLGGISKACQKRPISQQVIEDITQHVLDMVSKEFPEEVPGREIGERVMQALREIDQVAYVRY
;
A
#
# COMPACT_ATOMS: atom_id res chain seq x y z
N VAL A 1 1.78 -8.96 -21.43
CA VAL A 1 2.68 -9.21 -20.27
C VAL A 1 2.47 -8.03 -19.32
N ILE A 2 2.35 -8.31 -18.01
CA ILE A 2 1.84 -7.44 -16.92
C ILE A 2 0.29 -7.34 -17.02
N ASP A 3 -0.52 -7.83 -16.07
CA ASP A 3 -0.51 -7.48 -14.65
C ASP A 3 -1.03 -8.60 -13.72
N SER A 4 -0.22 -8.89 -12.69
CA SER A 4 -0.56 -9.27 -11.30
C SER A 4 -1.85 -10.07 -11.01
N ARG A 5 -1.93 -11.32 -11.47
CA ARG A 5 -2.82 -12.34 -10.87
C ARG A 5 -2.05 -13.18 -9.85
N SER A 6 -1.81 -12.64 -8.66
CA SER A 6 -1.22 -13.46 -7.58
C SER A 6 -1.55 -12.88 -6.21
N SER A 7 -2.73 -13.24 -5.68
CA SER A 7 -2.94 -13.64 -4.26
C SER A 7 -4.43 -13.70 -3.94
N LYS A 8 -5.12 -14.76 -4.37
CA LYS A 8 -6.44 -15.14 -3.81
C LYS A 8 -6.50 -16.62 -3.42
N GLU A 9 -5.35 -17.29 -3.32
CA GLU A 9 -5.28 -18.68 -2.86
C GLU A 9 -5.23 -18.70 -1.33
N GLY A 10 -6.39 -18.53 -0.70
CA GLY A 10 -6.54 -18.63 0.77
C GLY A 10 -7.62 -17.74 1.39
N ALA A 11 -8.13 -16.74 0.66
CA ALA A 11 -8.99 -15.70 1.21
C ALA A 11 -10.50 -15.92 1.05
N ILE A 12 -10.93 -17.06 0.45
CA ILE A 12 -12.34 -17.31 0.12
C ILE A 12 -12.80 -18.62 0.78
N ILE A 13 -13.76 -18.51 1.69
CA ILE A 13 -14.39 -19.64 2.38
C ILE A 13 -15.75 -19.93 1.74
N ARG A 14 -15.92 -21.17 1.26
CA ARG A 14 -17.21 -21.66 0.72
C ARG A 14 -17.98 -22.42 1.81
N ARG A 15 -19.18 -21.96 2.16
CA ARG A 15 -20.05 -22.62 3.17
C ARG A 15 -21.34 -23.09 2.52
N ARG A 16 -21.71 -24.35 2.75
CA ARG A 16 -23.02 -24.90 2.36
C ARG A 16 -23.98 -24.69 3.51
N ARG A 17 -25.04 -23.91 3.29
CA ARG A 17 -26.07 -23.59 4.29
C ARG A 17 -27.41 -24.17 3.86
N GLU A 18 -28.29 -24.36 4.84
CA GLU A 18 -29.64 -24.84 4.64
C GLU A 18 -30.62 -23.90 5.34
N CYS A 19 -31.71 -23.55 4.66
CA CYS A 19 -32.75 -22.72 5.24
C CYS A 19 -33.62 -23.57 6.17
N THR A 20 -33.69 -23.22 7.45
CA THR A 20 -34.47 -23.95 8.46
C THR A 20 -35.99 -23.85 8.27
N LYS A 21 -36.49 -22.95 7.42
CA LYS A 21 -37.93 -22.78 7.13
C LYS A 21 -38.41 -23.57 5.92
N CYS A 22 -37.56 -23.79 4.91
CA CYS A 22 -37.95 -24.42 3.65
C CYS A 22 -36.99 -25.53 3.17
N ASN A 23 -35.99 -25.90 3.98
CA ASN A 23 -34.95 -26.90 3.70
C ASN A 23 -34.18 -26.66 2.39
N HIS A 24 -34.25 -25.45 1.84
CA HIS A 24 -33.52 -25.10 0.64
C HIS A 24 -32.02 -24.94 0.94
N ARG A 25 -31.18 -25.59 0.14
CA ARG A 25 -29.72 -25.58 0.31
C ARG A 25 -29.10 -24.54 -0.62
N PHE A 26 -28.25 -23.69 -0.06
CA PHE A 26 -27.55 -22.64 -0.81
C PHE A 26 -26.06 -22.62 -0.43
N THR A 27 -25.24 -22.01 -1.30
CA THR A 27 -23.81 -21.83 -1.07
C THR A 27 -23.52 -20.36 -0.85
N THR A 28 -22.84 -20.02 0.24
CA THR A 28 -22.30 -18.67 0.46
C THR A 28 -20.80 -18.67 0.27
N TYR A 29 -20.28 -17.56 -0.27
CA TYR A 29 -18.86 -17.29 -0.39
C TYR A 29 -18.54 -16.13 0.57
N GLU A 30 -17.65 -16.39 1.52
CA GLU A 30 -17.13 -15.37 2.44
C GLU A 30 -15.71 -15.04 1.98
N GLN A 31 -15.40 -13.76 1.80
CA GLN A 31 -14.07 -13.30 1.41
C GLN A 31 -13.56 -12.30 2.45
N ILE A 32 -12.27 -12.40 2.82
CA ILE A 32 -11.61 -11.33 3.58
C ILE A 32 -11.48 -10.12 2.64
N GLU A 33 -12.19 -9.05 2.97
CA GLU A 33 -12.03 -7.77 2.30
C GLU A 33 -10.85 -7.03 2.93
N HIS A 34 -9.73 -6.97 2.22
CA HIS A 34 -8.65 -6.06 2.59
C HIS A 34 -9.10 -4.66 2.17
N THR A 35 -9.40 -3.78 3.13
CA THR A 35 -9.57 -2.37 2.82
C THR A 35 -8.25 -1.89 2.23
N GLN A 36 -8.28 -1.48 0.96
CA GLN A 36 -7.11 -0.92 0.30
C GLN A 36 -6.91 0.49 0.84
N LEU A 37 -5.71 0.79 1.32
CA LEU A 37 -5.41 2.11 1.84
C LEU A 37 -5.40 3.14 0.69
N MET A 38 -6.25 4.16 0.82
CA MET A 38 -6.42 5.21 -0.18
C MET A 38 -5.60 6.44 0.19
N VAL A 39 -4.91 7.02 -0.79
CA VAL A 39 -4.19 8.29 -0.67
C VAL A 39 -5.09 9.44 -1.09
N VAL A 40 -5.34 10.37 -0.16
CA VAL A 40 -6.05 11.62 -0.43
C VAL A 40 -5.04 12.66 -0.92
N LYS A 41 -5.12 13.02 -2.20
CA LYS A 41 -4.29 14.05 -2.83
C LYS A 41 -4.73 15.46 -2.42
N ARG A 42 -3.88 16.44 -2.67
CA ARG A 42 -4.10 17.86 -2.30
C ARG A 42 -5.36 18.47 -2.93
N ASP A 43 -5.75 17.98 -4.10
CA ASP A 43 -6.96 18.38 -4.82
C ASP A 43 -8.21 17.59 -4.42
N GLY A 44 -8.11 16.75 -3.37
CA GLY A 44 -9.20 15.93 -2.86
C GLY A 44 -9.43 14.63 -3.63
N ARG A 45 -8.66 14.36 -4.70
CA ARG A 45 -8.75 13.08 -5.40
C ARG A 45 -8.22 11.95 -4.53
N ARG A 46 -8.87 10.80 -4.58
CA ARG A 46 -8.43 9.56 -3.93
C ARG A 46 -7.79 8.64 -4.95
N GLU A 47 -6.62 8.12 -4.65
CA GLU A 47 -5.99 7.04 -5.42
C GLU A 47 -5.59 5.89 -4.49
N GLU A 48 -5.54 4.68 -5.00
CA GLU A 48 -4.97 3.56 -4.24
C GLU A 48 -3.48 3.79 -3.96
N LEU A 49 -3.04 3.47 -2.74
CA LEU A 49 -1.63 3.51 -2.38
C LEU A 49 -0.86 2.45 -3.17
N SER A 50 0.02 2.90 -4.07
CA SER A 50 0.85 2.03 -4.88
C SER A 50 2.31 2.06 -4.41
N ARG A 51 2.84 0.89 -4.07
CA ARG A 51 4.27 0.69 -3.75
C ARG A 51 5.18 1.16 -4.89
N GLU A 52 4.81 0.88 -6.14
CA GLU A 52 5.60 1.24 -7.31
C GLU A 52 5.70 2.76 -7.50
N LYS A 53 4.59 3.48 -7.29
CA LYS A 53 4.59 4.95 -7.32
C LYS A 53 5.50 5.53 -6.23
N LEU A 54 5.42 4.98 -5.02
CA LEU A 54 6.24 5.44 -3.89
C LEU A 54 7.74 5.19 -4.15
N LEU A 55 8.09 3.97 -4.56
CA LEU A 55 9.46 3.59 -4.91
C LEU A 55 10.00 4.45 -6.05
N GLY A 56 9.20 4.69 -7.09
CA GLY A 56 9.57 5.57 -8.20
C GLY A 56 9.83 7.02 -7.76
N GLY A 57 9.06 7.53 -6.80
CA GLY A 57 9.29 8.85 -6.21
C GLY A 57 10.60 8.93 -5.43
N ILE A 58 10.84 7.96 -4.54
CA ILE A 58 12.07 7.89 -3.74
C ILE A 58 13.29 7.70 -4.64
N SER A 59 13.20 6.78 -5.60
CA SER A 59 14.28 6.50 -6.56
C SER A 59 14.68 7.74 -7.36
N LYS A 60 13.70 8.55 -7.81
CA LYS A 60 13.96 9.82 -8.49
C LYS A 60 14.73 10.81 -7.60
N ALA A 61 14.35 10.94 -6.32
CA ALA A 61 15.06 11.81 -5.38
C ALA A 61 16.50 11.34 -5.13
N CYS A 62 16.71 10.02 -5.05
CA CYS A 62 18.01 9.38 -4.83
C CYS A 62 18.91 9.30 -6.08
N GLN A 63 18.49 9.83 -7.23
CA GLN A 63 19.29 9.73 -8.46
C GLN A 63 20.68 10.38 -8.32
N LYS A 64 21.70 9.65 -8.81
CA LYS A 64 23.12 10.05 -8.76
C LYS A 64 23.64 10.25 -7.32
N ARG A 65 22.99 9.61 -6.33
CA ARG A 65 23.46 9.54 -4.95
C ARG A 65 24.09 8.16 -4.70
N PRO A 66 25.04 8.05 -3.75
CA PRO A 66 25.63 6.76 -3.36
C PRO A 66 24.67 5.96 -2.47
N ILE A 67 23.42 5.77 -2.90
CA ILE A 67 22.38 5.05 -2.16
C ILE A 67 22.07 3.78 -2.96
N SER A 68 22.17 2.62 -2.31
CA SER A 68 21.87 1.36 -2.97
C SER A 68 20.38 1.21 -3.23
N GLN A 69 20.03 0.42 -4.25
CA GLN A 69 18.64 0.12 -4.54
C GLN A 69 17.96 -0.59 -3.37
N GLN A 70 18.69 -1.46 -2.67
CA GLN A 70 18.19 -2.14 -1.48
C GLN A 70 17.72 -1.15 -0.41
N VAL A 71 18.52 -0.11 -0.13
CA VAL A 71 18.14 0.93 0.85
C VAL A 71 16.87 1.67 0.41
N ILE A 72 16.70 1.95 -0.88
CA ILE A 72 15.47 2.57 -1.40
C ILE A 72 14.26 1.67 -1.18
N GLU A 73 14.40 0.37 -1.44
CA GLU A 73 13.35 -0.63 -1.21
C GLU A 73 13.00 -0.77 0.27
N ASP A 74 14.00 -0.76 1.14
CA ASP A 74 13.83 -0.85 2.60
C ASP A 74 13.10 0.39 3.14
N ILE A 75 13.47 1.61 2.71
CA ILE A 75 12.74 2.85 3.06
C ILE A 75 11.29 2.77 2.59
N THR A 76 11.09 2.32 1.34
CA THR A 76 9.75 2.20 0.75
C THR A 76 8.88 1.28 1.60
N GLN A 77 9.40 0.10 1.96
CA GLN A 77 8.68 -0.86 2.78
C GLN A 77 8.41 -0.31 4.19
N HIS A 78 9.41 0.33 4.80
CA HIS A 78 9.28 0.92 6.12
C HIS A 78 8.17 1.98 6.18
N VAL A 79 8.11 2.87 5.19
CA VAL A 79 7.07 3.89 5.08
C VAL A 79 5.69 3.26 4.87
N LEU A 80 5.58 2.24 4.01
CA LEU A 80 4.32 1.53 3.79
C LEU A 80 3.81 0.86 5.08
N ASP A 81 4.70 0.23 5.84
CA ASP A 81 4.34 -0.45 7.08
C ASP A 81 3.90 0.54 8.17
N MET A 82 4.60 1.68 8.30
CA MET A 82 4.20 2.74 9.24
C MET A 82 2.83 3.31 8.88
N VAL A 83 2.64 3.66 7.62
CA VAL A 83 1.40 4.27 7.14
C VAL A 83 0.23 3.28 7.27
N SER A 84 0.42 2.01 6.91
CA SER A 84 -0.66 1.00 7.02
C SER A 84 -1.04 0.66 8.47
N LYS A 85 -0.14 0.88 9.43
CA LYS A 85 -0.43 0.69 10.86
C LYS A 85 -1.21 1.86 11.45
N GLU A 86 -0.94 3.07 10.98
CA GLU A 86 -1.52 4.31 11.51
C GLU A 86 -2.84 4.70 10.81
N PHE A 87 -2.94 4.40 9.50
CA PHE A 87 -4.09 4.74 8.68
C PHE A 87 -4.77 3.46 8.17
N PRO A 88 -5.97 3.14 8.66
CA PRO A 88 -6.67 1.90 8.27
C PRO A 88 -7.37 1.99 6.90
N GLU A 89 -7.77 3.20 6.46
CA GLU A 89 -8.60 3.36 5.25
C GLU A 89 -8.11 4.48 4.32
N GLU A 90 -7.82 5.67 4.87
CA GLU A 90 -7.37 6.83 4.09
C GLU A 90 -6.16 7.51 4.74
N VAL A 91 -5.20 7.90 3.91
CA VAL A 91 -4.01 8.65 4.33
C VAL A 91 -3.84 9.92 3.47
N PRO A 92 -3.60 11.09 4.06
CA PRO A 92 -3.24 12.29 3.29
C PRO A 92 -1.90 12.07 2.56
N GLY A 93 -1.82 12.43 1.28
CA GLY A 93 -0.57 12.30 0.50
C GLY A 93 0.60 13.10 1.09
N ARG A 94 0.30 14.17 1.83
CA ARG A 94 1.29 14.95 2.59
C ARG A 94 1.96 14.12 3.69
N GLU A 95 1.20 13.29 4.41
CA GLU A 95 1.71 12.46 5.51
C GLU A 95 2.73 11.45 4.99
N ILE A 96 2.41 10.78 3.87
CA ILE A 96 3.35 9.86 3.21
C ILE A 96 4.64 10.60 2.85
N GLY A 97 4.51 11.81 2.29
CA GLY A 97 5.68 12.62 1.92
C GLY A 97 6.54 12.99 3.13
N GLU A 98 5.92 13.38 4.24
CA GLU A 98 6.62 13.70 5.49
C GLU A 98 7.38 12.48 6.06
N ARG A 99 6.78 11.28 6.04
CA ARG A 99 7.45 10.04 6.46
C ARG A 99 8.65 9.70 5.58
N VAL A 100 8.51 9.85 4.26
CA VAL A 100 9.62 9.63 3.32
C VAL A 100 10.73 10.65 3.55
N MET A 101 10.38 11.93 3.69
CA MET A 101 11.33 13.00 3.96
C MET A 101 12.11 12.75 5.26
N GLN A 102 11.43 12.31 6.32
CA GLN A 102 12.07 11.97 7.59
C GLN A 102 13.09 10.83 7.41
N ALA A 103 12.71 9.75 6.72
CA ALA A 103 13.62 8.64 6.42
C ALA A 103 14.81 9.06 5.55
N LEU A 104 14.58 9.88 4.51
CA LEU A 104 15.65 10.38 3.64
C LEU A 104 16.60 11.34 4.35
N ARG A 105 16.12 12.13 5.31
CA ARG A 105 16.94 13.09 6.06
C ARG A 105 18.05 12.41 6.85
N GLU A 106 17.83 11.20 7.34
CA GLU A 106 18.83 10.41 8.07
C GLU A 106 19.88 9.79 7.13
N ILE A 107 19.54 9.60 5.86
CA ILE A 107 20.36 8.88 4.88
C ILE A 107 21.17 9.84 4.01
N ASP A 108 20.51 10.83 3.39
CA ASP A 108 21.16 11.76 2.48
C ASP A 108 20.39 13.09 2.41
N GLN A 109 21.07 14.19 2.79
CA GLN A 109 20.47 15.52 2.79
C GLN A 109 20.06 16.02 1.41
N VAL A 110 20.74 15.59 0.34
CA VAL A 110 20.42 16.01 -1.03
C VAL A 110 19.17 15.31 -1.53
N ALA A 111 19.03 14.01 -1.28
CA ALA A 111 17.82 13.26 -1.57
C ALA A 111 16.62 13.82 -0.80
N TYR A 112 16.80 14.18 0.47
CA TYR A 112 15.78 14.85 1.28
C TYR A 112 15.28 16.17 0.66
N VAL A 113 16.17 17.04 0.19
CA VAL A 113 15.78 18.33 -0.41
C VAL A 113 15.10 18.16 -1.78
N ARG A 114 15.38 17.06 -2.50
CA ARG A 114 14.84 16.79 -3.83
C ARG A 114 13.46 16.15 -3.84
N TYR A 115 13.10 15.46 -2.76
CA TYR A 115 11.84 14.77 -2.63
C TYR A 115 10.71 15.76 -2.26
#